data_AF-E4NIQ0-F1
#
_entry.id   AF-E4NIQ0-F1
#
_cell.length_a   1.000
_cell.length_b   1.000
_cell.length_c   1.000
_cell.angle_alpha   90.00
_cell.angle_beta   90.00
_cell.angle_gamma   90.00
#
_symmetry.space_group_name_H-M   'P 1'
#
loop_
_entity.id
_entity.type
_entity.pdbx_description
1 polymer ?
#
loop_
_entity_poly.entity_id
_entity_poly.type
_entity_poly.pdbx_seq_one_letter_code
_entity_poly.pdbx_strand_id
1 'polypeptide(L)'
;MLRFTKASMLVTDIGFLLYWTATLLALVPAQYAYKDYDNPVLSDWNYSFVLLDVLASATGLTALRLSRCGAASGARPLMLVSLALTSTAGLQAVAFWALRGDFSMAWWLPNLFLLLFPVPGIAYLVRQMAAEPGRPPA
;
A
#
# COMPACT_ATOMS: atom_id res chain seq x y z
N MET A 1 -0.94 14.57 -11.55
CA MET A 1 -1.59 13.45 -10.86
C MET A 1 -0.81 12.14 -11.01
N LEU A 2 -0.65 11.59 -12.23
CA LEU A 2 0.00 10.27 -12.40
C LEU A 2 1.47 10.19 -11.96
N ARG A 3 2.26 11.28 -12.10
CA ARG A 3 3.67 11.31 -11.63
C ARG A 3 3.77 11.21 -10.10
N PHE A 4 2.94 11.97 -9.38
CA PHE A 4 2.87 11.90 -7.93
C PHE A 4 2.44 10.50 -7.47
N THR A 5 1.35 9.95 -8.02
CA THR A 5 0.89 8.60 -7.68
C THR A 5 2.00 7.55 -7.90
N LYS A 6 2.68 7.58 -9.04
CA LYS A 6 3.77 6.63 -9.33
C LYS A 6 4.96 6.79 -8.39
N ALA A 7 5.31 8.02 -8.02
CA ALA A 7 6.38 8.29 -7.06
C ALA A 7 6.00 7.81 -5.65
N SER A 8 4.79 8.14 -5.19
CA SER A 8 4.28 7.69 -3.88
C SER A 8 4.17 6.17 -3.81
N MET A 9 3.72 5.50 -4.86
CA MET A 9 3.73 4.03 -4.95
C MET A 9 5.14 3.50 -4.81
N LEU A 10 6.10 4.00 -5.59
CA LEU A 10 7.49 3.51 -5.53
C LEU A 10 8.08 3.64 -4.11
N VAL A 11 7.89 4.79 -3.48
CA VAL A 11 8.38 5.04 -2.11
C VAL A 11 7.68 4.12 -1.12
N THR A 12 6.37 3.94 -1.25
CA THR A 12 5.56 3.09 -0.35
C THR A 12 5.92 1.62 -0.51
N ASP A 13 5.99 1.11 -1.74
CA ASP A 13 6.32 -0.28 -2.05
C ASP A 13 7.72 -0.65 -1.53
N ILE A 14 8.71 0.22 -1.77
CA ILE A 14 10.07 0.01 -1.23
C ILE A 14 10.03 0.10 0.30
N GLY A 15 9.30 1.07 0.86
CA GLY A 15 9.14 1.23 2.31
C GLY A 15 8.55 -0.01 2.98
N PHE A 16 7.49 -0.59 2.43
CA PHE A 16 6.89 -1.84 2.90
C PHE A 16 7.86 -2.99 2.88
N LEU A 17 8.55 -3.21 1.75
CA LEU A 17 9.51 -4.31 1.64
C LEU A 17 10.68 -4.15 2.62
N LEU A 18 11.21 -2.94 2.79
CA LEU A 18 12.27 -2.66 3.76
C LEU A 18 11.81 -2.86 5.19
N TYR A 19 10.63 -2.31 5.53
CA TYR A 19 10.02 -2.47 6.85
C TYR A 19 9.81 -3.94 7.20
N TRP A 20 9.15 -4.71 6.33
CA TRP A 20 8.89 -6.12 6.59
C TRP A 20 10.14 -6.98 6.60
N THR A 21 11.13 -6.69 5.75
CA THR A 21 12.44 -7.36 5.79
C THR A 21 13.11 -7.12 7.14
N ALA A 22 13.15 -5.86 7.59
CA ALA A 22 13.76 -5.50 8.86
C ALA A 22 13.03 -6.14 10.07
N THR A 23 11.70 -6.15 10.05
CA THR A 23 10.88 -6.72 11.12
C THR A 23 10.99 -8.25 11.17
N LEU A 24 10.87 -8.95 10.04
CA LEU A 24 10.92 -10.42 9.98
C LEU A 24 12.31 -10.98 10.29
N LEU A 25 13.37 -10.25 9.94
CA LEU A 25 14.75 -10.60 10.28
C LEU A 25 15.19 -10.09 11.67
N ALA A 26 14.28 -9.48 12.43
CA ALA A 26 14.55 -8.89 13.74
C ALA A 26 15.75 -7.91 13.75
N LEU A 27 15.94 -7.17 12.65
CA LEU A 27 17.01 -6.17 12.51
C LEU A 27 16.74 -4.90 13.32
N VAL A 28 15.50 -4.72 13.75
CA VAL A 28 15.04 -3.60 14.56
C VAL A 28 14.43 -4.15 15.86
N PRO A 29 14.71 -3.55 17.03
CA PRO A 29 14.07 -3.95 18.28
C PRO A 29 12.55 -3.95 18.16
N ALA A 30 11.87 -4.97 18.69
CA ALA A 30 10.42 -5.17 18.53
C ALA A 30 9.58 -3.95 18.95
N GLN A 31 10.02 -3.23 19.99
CA GLN A 31 9.41 -1.97 20.46
C GLN A 31 9.35 -0.84 19.43
N TYR A 32 10.21 -0.86 18.41
CA TYR A 32 10.22 0.11 17.32
C TYR A 32 9.58 -0.44 16.03
N ALA A 33 9.40 -1.76 15.92
CA ALA A 33 8.78 -2.38 14.76
C ALA A 33 7.27 -2.12 14.76
N TYR A 34 6.59 -2.34 15.89
CA TYR A 34 5.17 -2.07 16.03
C TYR A 34 4.80 -1.81 17.49
N LYS A 35 3.70 -1.08 17.69
CA LYS A 35 3.24 -0.68 19.02
C LYS A 35 2.74 -1.88 19.82
N ASP A 36 3.00 -1.85 21.14
CA ASP A 36 2.51 -2.83 22.11
C ASP A 36 2.83 -4.28 21.72
N TYR A 37 4.07 -4.50 21.26
CA TYR A 37 4.54 -5.76 20.69
C TYR A 37 4.45 -6.97 21.63
N ASP A 38 4.43 -6.75 22.94
CA ASP A 38 4.25 -7.79 23.96
C ASP A 38 2.82 -8.35 24.00
N ASN A 39 1.84 -7.67 23.38
CA ASN A 39 0.48 -8.17 23.27
C ASN A 39 0.36 -9.09 22.04
N PRO A 40 0.12 -10.41 22.21
CA PRO A 40 0.07 -11.35 21.10
C PRO A 40 -1.02 -11.01 20.08
N VAL A 41 -2.15 -10.45 20.51
CA VAL A 41 -3.23 -10.05 19.59
C VAL A 41 -2.81 -8.87 18.73
N LEU A 42 -2.07 -7.91 19.28
CA LEU A 42 -1.57 -6.75 18.53
C LEU A 42 -0.43 -7.13 17.59
N SER A 43 0.40 -8.09 18.03
CA SER A 43 1.40 -8.73 17.19
C SER A 43 0.76 -9.41 15.98
N ASP A 44 -0.19 -10.33 16.19
CA ASP A 44 -0.88 -11.04 15.11
C ASP A 44 -1.63 -10.09 14.17
N TRP A 45 -2.28 -9.07 14.73
CA TRP A 45 -2.91 -8.01 13.96
C TRP A 45 -1.90 -7.26 13.10
N ASN A 46 -0.73 -6.88 13.61
CA ASN A 46 0.32 -6.23 12.83
C ASN A 46 0.86 -7.17 11.74
N TYR A 47 1.13 -8.44 12.05
CA TYR A 47 1.60 -9.42 11.07
C TYR A 47 0.57 -9.72 9.97
N SER A 48 -0.72 -9.50 10.20
CA SER A 48 -1.75 -9.63 9.16
C SER A 48 -1.52 -8.70 7.96
N PHE A 49 -0.78 -7.60 8.13
CA PHE A 49 -0.43 -6.66 7.08
C PHE A 49 0.68 -7.17 6.15
N VAL A 50 1.50 -8.16 6.54
CA VAL A 50 2.61 -8.68 5.71
C VAL A 50 2.11 -9.07 4.32
N LEU A 51 1.07 -9.91 4.27
CA LEU A 51 0.54 -10.40 3.00
C LEU A 51 -0.04 -9.25 2.16
N LEU A 52 -0.76 -8.33 2.81
CA LEU A 52 -1.38 -7.19 2.16
C LEU A 52 -0.34 -6.25 1.53
N ASP A 53 0.67 -5.86 2.30
CA ASP A 53 1.72 -4.93 1.91
C ASP A 53 2.65 -5.53 0.86
N VAL A 54 2.97 -6.83 0.96
CA VAL A 54 3.76 -7.55 -0.04
C VAL A 54 3.01 -7.65 -1.36
N LEU A 55 1.70 -7.95 -1.36
CA LEU A 55 0.90 -7.98 -2.58
C LEU A 55 0.72 -6.58 -3.19
N ALA A 56 0.53 -5.55 -2.35
CA ALA A 56 0.51 -4.16 -2.79
C ALA A 56 1.82 -3.78 -3.50
N SER A 57 2.96 -4.15 -2.90
CA SER A 57 4.30 -3.89 -3.44
C SER A 57 4.59 -4.68 -4.73
N ALA A 58 4.24 -5.96 -4.75
CA ALA A 58 4.47 -6.83 -5.91
C ALA A 58 3.69 -6.32 -7.14
N THR A 59 2.41 -5.97 -6.95
CA THR A 59 1.59 -5.43 -8.02
C THR A 59 2.03 -4.01 -8.42
N GLY A 60 2.38 -3.15 -7.45
CA GLY A 60 2.82 -1.78 -7.68
C GLY A 60 4.12 -1.70 -8.48
N LEU A 61 5.17 -2.38 -8.03
CA LEU A 61 6.47 -2.42 -8.71
C LEU A 61 6.36 -3.04 -10.11
N THR A 62 5.55 -4.09 -10.27
CA THR A 62 5.29 -4.68 -11.59
C THR A 62 4.61 -3.69 -12.51
N ALA A 63 3.60 -2.96 -12.03
CA ALA A 63 2.91 -1.94 -12.80
C ALA A 63 3.81 -0.77 -13.21
N LEU A 64 4.71 -0.35 -12.33
CA LEU A 64 5.72 0.67 -12.61
C LEU A 64 6.71 0.19 -13.67
N ARG A 65 7.16 -1.07 -13.59
CA ARG A 65 8.03 -1.68 -14.61
C ARG A 65 7.34 -1.72 -15.97
N LEU A 66 6.11 -2.23 -16.05
CA LEU A 66 5.34 -2.30 -17.30
C LEU A 66 5.09 -0.91 -17.89
N SER A 67 4.81 0.08 -17.04
CA SER A 67 4.67 1.48 -17.47
C SER A 67 5.93 2.02 -18.14
N ARG A 68 7.12 1.62 -17.68
CA ARG A 68 8.40 2.03 -18.28
C ARG A 68 8.69 1.31 -19.60
N CYS A 69 8.20 0.08 -19.75
CA CYS A 69 8.34 -0.73 -20.96
C CYS A 69 7.31 -0.40 -22.06
N GLY A 70 6.46 0.62 -21.88
CA GLY A 70 5.41 0.98 -22.85
C GLY A 70 4.16 0.09 -22.82
N ALA A 71 4.09 -0.88 -21.89
CA ALA A 71 2.96 -1.81 -21.73
C ALA A 71 1.85 -1.22 -20.84
N ALA A 72 1.33 -0.04 -21.23
CA ALA A 72 0.41 0.74 -20.40
C ALA A 72 -0.93 0.01 -20.11
N SER A 73 -1.42 -0.82 -21.03
CA SER A 73 -2.67 -1.58 -20.85
C SER A 73 -2.59 -2.57 -19.69
N GLY A 74 -1.49 -3.32 -19.56
CA GLY A 74 -1.27 -4.23 -18.44
C GLY A 74 -0.88 -3.53 -17.13
N ALA A 75 -0.28 -2.34 -17.22
CA ALA A 75 0.12 -1.59 -16.04
C ALA A 75 -1.08 -1.04 -15.24
N ARG A 76 -2.12 -0.53 -15.90
CA ARG A 76 -3.23 0.16 -15.20
C ARG A 76 -4.00 -0.73 -14.21
N PRO A 77 -4.41 -1.96 -14.55
CA PRO A 77 -5.08 -2.84 -13.58
C PRO A 77 -4.20 -3.16 -12.37
N LEU A 78 -2.90 -3.42 -12.59
CA LEU A 78 -1.96 -3.69 -11.50
C LEU A 78 -1.74 -2.46 -10.60
N MET A 79 -1.67 -1.25 -11.18
CA MET A 79 -1.64 -0.01 -10.39
C MET A 79 -2.91 0.11 -9.53
N LEU A 80 -4.08 -0.18 -10.11
CA LEU A 80 -5.35 -0.11 -9.38
C LEU A 80 -5.39 -1.06 -8.19
N VAL A 81 -4.96 -2.32 -8.38
CA VAL A 81 -4.86 -3.31 -7.31
C VAL A 81 -3.90 -2.83 -6.22
N SER A 82 -2.68 -2.41 -6.58
CA SER A 82 -1.69 -1.92 -5.62
C SER A 82 -2.20 -0.75 -4.78
N LEU A 83 -2.82 0.24 -5.43
CA LEU A 83 -3.40 1.40 -4.77
C LEU A 83 -4.56 1.04 -3.83
N ALA A 84 -5.42 0.10 -4.25
CA ALA A 84 -6.52 -0.37 -3.43
C ALA A 84 -6.01 -1.10 -2.18
N LEU A 85 -5.07 -2.04 -2.34
CA LEU A 85 -4.47 -2.78 -1.22
C LEU A 85 -3.76 -1.84 -0.23
N THR A 86 -3.02 -0.86 -0.74
CA THR A 86 -2.35 0.16 0.09
C THR A 86 -3.36 0.99 0.88
N SER A 87 -4.44 1.42 0.24
CA SER A 87 -5.51 2.17 0.90
C SER A 87 -6.24 1.32 1.95
N THR A 88 -6.45 0.03 1.68
CA THR A 88 -7.04 -0.92 2.63
C THR A 88 -6.14 -1.12 3.85
N ALA A 89 -4.82 -1.20 3.67
CA ALA A 89 -3.87 -1.26 4.78
C ALA A 89 -4.00 -0.01 5.67
N GLY A 90 -3.92 1.18 5.07
CA GLY A 90 -4.11 2.44 5.81
C GLY A 90 -5.46 2.50 6.55
N LEU A 91 -6.55 2.06 5.89
CA LEU A 91 -7.89 2.01 6.49
C LEU A 91 -7.94 1.08 7.69
N GLN A 92 -7.41 -0.16 7.56
CA GLN A 92 -7.40 -1.15 8.64
C GLN A 92 -6.68 -0.60 9.86
N ALA A 93 -5.54 0.04 9.68
CA ALA A 93 -4.77 0.65 10.76
C ALA A 93 -5.48 1.83 11.41
N VAL A 94 -5.98 2.79 10.62
CA VAL A 94 -6.69 3.97 11.15
C VAL A 94 -7.96 3.55 11.90
N ALA A 95 -8.76 2.65 11.33
CA ALA A 95 -9.98 2.15 11.97
C ALA A 95 -9.65 1.42 13.27
N PHE A 96 -8.63 0.57 13.27
CA PHE A 96 -8.18 -0.14 14.47
C PHE A 96 -7.81 0.82 15.60
N TRP A 97 -6.95 1.80 15.34
CA TRP A 97 -6.51 2.74 16.36
C TRP A 97 -7.63 3.66 16.85
N ALA A 98 -8.52 4.09 15.95
CA ALA A 98 -9.71 4.86 16.32
C ALA A 98 -10.63 4.07 17.27
N LEU A 99 -10.89 2.78 17.01
CA LEU A 99 -11.68 1.91 17.88
C LEU A 99 -11.03 1.70 19.25
N ARG A 100 -9.69 1.71 19.30
CA ARG A 100 -8.91 1.61 20.55
C ARG A 100 -8.81 2.95 21.31
N GLY A 101 -9.29 4.05 20.72
CA GLY A 101 -9.19 5.39 21.30
C GLY A 101 -7.76 5.94 21.33
N ASP A 102 -6.86 5.40 20.50
CA ASP A 102 -5.46 5.82 20.45
C ASP A 102 -5.21 6.71 19.23
N PHE A 103 -4.76 7.94 19.46
CA PHE A 103 -4.52 8.96 18.44
C PHE A 103 -3.05 9.37 18.34
N SER A 104 -2.13 8.47 18.70
CA SER A 104 -0.70 8.74 18.58
C SER A 104 -0.31 9.09 17.14
N MET A 105 0.25 10.28 16.95
CA MET A 105 0.64 10.79 15.64
C MET A 105 1.69 9.91 14.95
N ALA A 106 2.55 9.24 15.72
CA ALA A 106 3.56 8.33 15.20
C ALA A 106 2.94 7.15 14.41
N TRP A 107 1.74 6.72 14.79
CA TRP A 107 1.03 5.62 14.12
C TRP A 107 -0.07 6.14 13.19
N TRP A 108 -0.67 7.29 13.49
CA TRP A 108 -1.71 7.87 12.63
C TRP A 108 -1.16 8.45 11.34
N LEU A 109 -0.08 9.23 11.38
CA LEU A 109 0.45 9.90 10.20
C LEU A 109 0.82 8.95 9.05
N PRO A 110 1.63 7.89 9.26
CA PRO A 110 1.96 6.97 8.17
C PRO A 110 0.70 6.25 7.64
N ASN A 111 -0.21 5.81 8.52
CA ASN A 111 -1.40 5.08 8.10
C ASN A 111 -2.44 5.96 7.40
N LEU A 112 -2.59 7.23 7.80
CA LEU A 112 -3.39 8.22 7.07
C LEU A 112 -2.80 8.52 5.70
N PHE A 113 -1.47 8.59 5.58
CA PHE A 113 -0.83 8.73 4.28
C PHE A 113 -1.18 7.54 3.38
N LEU A 114 -0.98 6.31 3.86
CA LEU A 114 -1.32 5.07 3.13
C LEU A 114 -2.79 5.02 2.70
N LEU A 115 -3.69 5.50 3.56
CA LEU A 115 -5.12 5.58 3.27
C LEU A 115 -5.44 6.60 2.16
N LEU A 116 -4.84 7.79 2.23
CA LEU A 116 -5.32 8.95 1.45
C LEU A 116 -4.60 9.14 0.12
N PHE A 117 -3.29 8.88 0.04
CA PHE A 117 -2.55 9.09 -1.20
C PHE A 117 -3.05 8.25 -2.39
N PRO A 118 -3.58 7.02 -2.20
CA PRO A 118 -4.04 6.21 -3.32
C PRO A 118 -5.33 6.72 -3.97
N VAL A 119 -6.20 7.38 -3.21
CA VAL A 119 -7.58 7.74 -3.62
C VAL A 119 -7.63 8.55 -4.92
N PRO A 120 -6.85 9.63 -5.11
CA PRO A 120 -6.85 10.37 -6.38
C PRO A 120 -6.36 9.53 -7.57
N GLY A 121 -5.40 8.62 -7.32
CA GLY A 121 -4.86 7.71 -8.33
C GLY A 121 -5.89 6.68 -8.78
N ILE A 122 -6.62 6.09 -7.83
CA ILE A 122 -7.72 5.15 -8.09
C ILE A 122 -8.79 5.83 -8.94
N ALA A 123 -9.29 7.00 -8.51
CA ALA A 123 -10.32 7.73 -9.23
C ALA A 123 -9.91 8.07 -10.67
N TYR A 124 -8.64 8.43 -10.88
CA TYR A 124 -8.09 8.67 -12.21
C TYR A 124 -8.04 7.41 -13.06
N LEU A 125 -7.53 6.30 -12.53
CA LEU A 125 -7.38 5.04 -13.26
C LEU A 125 -8.73 4.47 -13.68
N VAL A 126 -9.73 4.49 -12.78
CA VAL A 126 -11.09 4.04 -13.08
C VAL A 126 -11.69 4.85 -14.24
N ARG A 127 -11.55 6.18 -14.23
CA ARG A 127 -12.03 7.05 -15.32
C ARG A 127 -11.33 6.74 -16.65
N GLN A 128 -10.01 6.54 -16.62
CA GLN A 128 -9.23 6.23 -17.81
C GLN A 128 -9.59 4.88 -18.40
N MET A 129 -9.74 3.86 -17.56
CA MET A 129 -10.10 2.51 -17.99
C MET A 129 -11.54 2.44 -18.53
N ALA A 130 -12.47 3.20 -17.95
CA ALA A 130 -13.84 3.31 -18.46
C ALA A 130 -13.92 4.05 -19.80
N ALA A 131 -12.97 4.96 -20.07
CA ALA A 131 -12.92 5.73 -21.32
C ALA A 131 -12.24 5.00 -22.48
N GLU A 132 -11.62 3.82 -22.26
CA GLU A 132 -11.06 3.00 -23.34
C GLU A 132 -12.14 2.07 -23.91
N PRO A 133 -12.67 2.31 -25.13
CA PRO A 133 -13.64 1.42 -25.75
C PRO A 133 -12.97 0.09 -26.05
N GLY A 134 -13.71 -1.01 -25.86
CA GLY A 134 -13.22 -2.39 -25.96
C GLY A 134 -12.26 -2.63 -27.12
N ARG A 135 -10.99 -2.91 -26.78
CA ARG A 135 -10.04 -3.48 -27.71
C ARG A 135 -10.37 -4.98 -27.82
N PRO A 136 -10.76 -5.50 -29.00
CA PRO A 136 -10.95 -6.94 -29.15
C PRO A 136 -9.62 -7.67 -28.85
N PRO A 137 -9.67 -8.92 -28.35
CA PRO A 137 -8.46 -9.71 -28.12
C PRO A 137 -7.69 -9.87 -29.43
N ALA A 138 -6.37 -9.68 -29.34
CA ALA A 138 -5.42 -9.91 -30.42
C ALA A 138 -5.26 -11.40 -30.73
#